data_AF-A0A532CFZ3-F1
#
_entry.id   AF-A0A532CFZ3-F1
#
_cell.length_a   1.000
_cell.length_b   1.000
_cell.length_c   1.000
_cell.angle_alpha   90.00
_cell.angle_beta   90.00
_cell.angle_gamma   90.00
#
_symmetry.space_group_name_H-M   'P 1'
#
loop_
_entity.id
_entity.type
_entity.pdbx_description
1 polymer ?
#
loop_
_entity_poly.entity_id
_entity_poly.type
_entity_poly.pdbx_seq_one_letter_code
_entity_poly.pdbx_strand_id
1 'polypeptide(L)'
;MLNYHSLTQQQYVDLLVSTISSFEGPAATVYQKPDDHTTIGYGYTFFRSNNLALWQAAGITLTSAEVTLLQSIDAAPNNQKDSLALQFTRSISTTEAVALLRQTYPQYEGPANTLLIPFSNERAAFVSLTYNRATVKRGRVL
;
A
#
# COMPACT_ATOMS: atom_id res chain seq x y z
N MET A 1 20.04 15.62 21.49
CA MET A 1 19.72 15.56 20.05
C MET A 1 19.62 14.09 19.69
N LEU A 2 18.53 13.62 19.07
CA LEU A 2 18.45 12.24 18.60
C LEU A 2 19.48 12.08 17.46
N ASN A 3 20.35 11.07 17.54
CA ASN A 3 21.28 10.74 16.47
C ASN A 3 20.57 9.79 15.50
N TYR A 4 20.41 10.22 14.25
CA TYR A 4 19.80 9.41 13.20
C TYR A 4 20.87 8.71 12.37
N HIS A 5 20.62 7.45 12.03
CA HIS A 5 21.43 6.74 11.05
C HIS A 5 20.98 7.17 9.66
N SER A 6 21.66 8.19 9.11
CA SER A 6 21.25 8.84 7.86
C SER A 6 21.37 7.89 6.67
N LEU A 7 20.35 7.93 5.81
CA LEU A 7 20.26 7.15 4.59
C LEU A 7 20.07 8.09 3.40
N THR A 8 20.51 7.66 2.21
CA THR A 8 20.01 8.27 0.98
C THR A 8 18.52 7.97 0.83
N GLN A 9 17.82 8.73 -0.03
CA GLN A 9 16.42 8.45 -0.32
C GLN A 9 16.22 7.00 -0.80
N GLN A 10 17.05 6.53 -1.73
CA GLN A 10 16.95 5.16 -2.24
C GLN A 10 17.14 4.11 -1.14
N GLN A 11 18.16 4.27 -0.29
CA GLN A 11 18.40 3.37 0.83
C GLN A 11 17.22 3.36 1.82
N TYR A 12 16.63 4.52 2.08
CA TYR A 12 15.44 4.64 2.92
C TYR A 12 14.25 3.88 2.34
N VAL A 13 13.96 4.07 1.05
CA VAL A 13 12.84 3.38 0.39
C VAL A 13 13.07 1.87 0.38
N ASP A 14 14.26 1.41 0.06
CA ASP A 14 14.57 -0.02 0.03
C ASP A 14 14.47 -0.65 1.42
N LEU A 15 14.96 0.02 2.46
CA LEU A 15 14.81 -0.43 3.84
C LEU A 15 13.34 -0.46 4.27
N LEU A 16 12.57 0.59 3.98
CA LEU A 16 11.16 0.68 4.36
C LEU A 16 10.33 -0.42 3.68
N VAL A 17 10.48 -0.56 2.36
CA VAL A 17 9.78 -1.58 1.57
C VAL A 17 10.15 -2.98 2.05
N SER A 18 11.44 -3.24 2.28
CA SER A 18 11.91 -4.51 2.84
C SER A 18 11.27 -4.78 4.20
N THR A 19 11.29 -3.80 5.10
CA THR A 19 10.71 -3.90 6.45
C THR A 19 9.22 -4.23 6.38
N ILE A 20 8.42 -3.49 5.60
CA ILE A 20 6.98 -3.74 5.44
C ILE A 20 6.74 -5.14 4.85
N SER A 21 7.53 -5.52 3.83
CA SER A 21 7.36 -6.80 3.14
C SER A 21 7.81 -8.03 3.95
N SER A 22 8.61 -7.83 5.00
CA SER A 22 9.17 -8.92 5.81
C SER A 22 8.21 -9.49 6.86
N PHE A 23 7.13 -8.77 7.20
CA PHE A 23 6.22 -9.19 8.27
C PHE A 23 5.33 -10.37 7.86
N GLU A 24 4.78 -10.34 6.64
CA GLU A 24 3.91 -11.38 6.09
C GLU A 24 4.05 -11.42 4.55
N GLY A 25 3.73 -12.55 3.92
CA GLY A 25 3.68 -12.65 2.45
C GLY A 25 2.54 -11.83 1.85
N PRO A 26 2.66 -11.33 0.61
CA PRO A 26 1.60 -10.54 0.00
C PRO A 26 0.41 -11.42 -0.37
N ALA A 27 -0.80 -10.86 -0.26
CA ALA A 27 -1.98 -11.50 -0.82
C ALA A 27 -1.92 -11.43 -2.36
N ALA A 28 -1.77 -12.58 -3.00
CA ALA A 28 -1.67 -12.66 -4.45
C ALA A 28 -2.99 -12.26 -5.14
N THR A 29 -4.13 -12.56 -4.54
CA THR A 29 -5.46 -12.19 -5.05
C THR A 29 -6.18 -11.25 -4.10
N VAL A 30 -7.21 -10.60 -4.62
CA VAL A 30 -8.10 -9.76 -3.83
C VAL A 30 -8.79 -10.58 -2.73
N TYR A 31 -8.88 -9.99 -1.54
CA TYR A 31 -9.67 -10.51 -0.43
C TYR A 31 -10.34 -9.36 0.33
N GLN A 32 -11.37 -9.68 1.10
CA GLN A 32 -12.00 -8.74 2.02
C GLN A 32 -12.22 -9.44 3.37
N LYS A 33 -11.72 -8.84 4.44
CA LYS A 33 -12.01 -9.27 5.82
C LYS A 33 -13.31 -8.60 6.31
N PRO A 34 -14.04 -9.18 7.27
CA PRO A 34 -15.18 -8.51 7.89
C PRO A 34 -14.77 -7.12 8.41
N ASP A 35 -15.59 -6.11 8.14
CA ASP A 35 -15.39 -4.70 8.51
C ASP A 35 -14.11 -4.04 7.94
N ASP A 36 -13.53 -4.61 6.88
CA ASP A 36 -12.35 -4.09 6.20
C ASP A 36 -12.64 -3.80 4.71
N HIS A 37 -11.75 -3.01 4.11
CA HIS A 37 -11.78 -2.73 2.68
C HIS A 37 -11.19 -3.88 1.87
N THR A 38 -11.64 -3.96 0.63
CA THR A 38 -11.13 -4.93 -0.34
C THR A 38 -9.65 -4.66 -0.62
N THR A 39 -8.81 -5.67 -0.43
CA THR A 39 -7.36 -5.56 -0.29
C THR A 39 -6.60 -6.58 -1.16
N ILE A 40 -5.41 -6.22 -1.63
CA ILE A 40 -4.45 -7.10 -2.33
C ILE A 40 -3.00 -6.74 -1.95
N GLY A 41 -2.05 -7.63 -2.21
CA GLY A 41 -0.63 -7.39 -1.99
C GLY A 41 -0.29 -7.19 -0.51
N TYR A 42 0.55 -6.20 -0.21
CA TYR A 42 0.97 -5.86 1.15
C TYR A 42 -0.02 -4.93 1.88
N GLY A 43 -1.33 -5.03 1.62
CA GLY A 43 -2.32 -4.12 2.23
C GLY A 43 -2.74 -2.96 1.32
N TYR A 44 -2.59 -3.11 0.00
CA TYR A 44 -3.17 -2.18 -0.96
C TYR A 44 -4.70 -2.28 -0.90
N THR A 45 -5.38 -1.19 -0.54
CA THR A 45 -6.85 -1.13 -0.53
C THR A 45 -7.38 -0.47 -1.79
N PHE A 46 -8.45 -1.02 -2.38
CA PHE A 46 -9.11 -0.42 -3.54
C PHE A 46 -9.99 0.81 -3.19
N PHE A 47 -10.25 1.01 -1.90
CA PHE A 47 -11.01 2.15 -1.35
C PHE A 47 -10.23 3.47 -1.48
N ARG A 48 -10.13 3.97 -2.71
CA ARG A 48 -9.50 5.24 -3.13
C ARG A 48 -10.06 5.66 -4.50
N SER A 49 -9.57 6.78 -5.05
CA SER A 49 -10.05 7.36 -6.32
C SER A 49 -8.96 7.49 -7.40
N ASN A 50 -7.81 6.86 -7.20
CA ASN A 50 -6.66 6.91 -8.11
C ASN A 50 -6.00 5.54 -8.31
N ASN A 51 -6.77 4.45 -8.21
CA ASN A 51 -6.29 3.09 -8.39
C ASN A 51 -5.58 2.93 -9.74
N LEU A 52 -6.21 3.32 -10.85
CA LEU A 52 -5.60 3.14 -12.19
C LEU A 52 -4.22 3.81 -12.27
N ALA A 53 -4.12 5.05 -11.79
CA ALA A 53 -2.88 5.82 -11.83
C ALA A 53 -1.76 5.15 -11.01
N LEU A 54 -2.08 4.61 -9.84
CA LEU A 54 -1.10 3.91 -8.99
C LEU A 54 -0.61 2.62 -9.62
N TRP A 55 -1.50 1.84 -10.23
CA TRP A 55 -1.13 0.59 -10.91
C TRP A 55 -0.26 0.85 -12.14
N GLN A 56 -0.56 1.89 -12.92
CA GLN A 56 0.26 2.32 -14.05
C GLN A 56 1.63 2.84 -13.58
N ALA A 57 1.68 3.65 -12.52
CA ALA A 57 2.94 4.14 -11.94
C ALA A 57 3.81 3.01 -11.36
N ALA A 58 3.18 1.91 -10.91
CA ALA A 58 3.88 0.69 -10.49
C ALA A 58 4.46 -0.11 -11.68
N GLY A 59 4.21 0.31 -12.93
CA GLY A 59 4.68 -0.40 -14.13
C GLY A 59 3.96 -1.72 -14.37
N ILE A 60 2.76 -1.89 -13.79
CA ILE A 60 1.98 -3.12 -13.92
C ILE A 60 1.17 -3.05 -15.21
N THR A 61 1.45 -3.96 -16.15
CA THR A 61 0.66 -4.09 -17.38
C THR A 61 -0.73 -4.58 -17.05
N LEU A 62 -1.76 -3.81 -17.41
CA LEU A 62 -3.17 -4.12 -17.19
C LEU A 62 -3.85 -4.51 -18.51
N THR A 63 -4.81 -5.43 -18.44
CA THR A 63 -5.72 -5.68 -19.57
C THR A 63 -6.75 -4.56 -19.72
N SER A 64 -7.40 -4.43 -20.88
CA SER A 64 -8.46 -3.42 -21.07
C SER A 64 -9.64 -3.58 -20.11
N ALA A 65 -9.95 -4.83 -19.71
CA ALA A 65 -10.98 -5.13 -18.72
C ALA A 65 -10.56 -4.66 -17.33
N GLU A 66 -9.30 -4.91 -16.94
CA GLU A 66 -8.74 -4.44 -15.67
C GLU A 66 -8.69 -2.91 -15.61
N VAL A 67 -8.28 -2.25 -16.69
CA VAL A 67 -8.30 -0.78 -16.78
C VAL A 67 -9.71 -0.24 -16.56
N THR A 68 -10.70 -0.80 -17.26
CA THR A 68 -12.11 -0.39 -17.12
C THR A 68 -12.62 -0.60 -15.70
N LEU A 69 -12.26 -1.72 -15.06
CA LEU A 69 -12.66 -2.00 -13.69
C LEU A 69 -12.01 -1.03 -12.69
N LEU A 70 -10.71 -0.75 -12.80
CA LEU A 70 -10.04 0.23 -11.94
C LEU A 70 -10.64 1.63 -12.09
N GLN A 71 -10.96 2.06 -13.32
CA GLN A 71 -11.65 3.34 -13.57
C GLN A 71 -13.04 3.36 -12.93
N SER A 72 -13.77 2.25 -13.01
CA SER A 72 -15.10 2.12 -12.41
C SER A 72 -15.03 2.20 -10.89
N ILE A 73 -14.04 1.54 -10.27
CA ILE A 73 -13.79 1.65 -8.82
C ILE A 73 -13.43 3.10 -8.46
N ASP A 74 -12.58 3.76 -9.24
CA ASP A 74 -12.14 5.13 -8.97
C ASP A 74 -13.32 6.12 -8.97
N ALA A 75 -14.22 5.99 -9.95
CA ALA A 75 -15.41 6.83 -10.10
C ALA A 75 -16.56 6.50 -9.14
N ALA A 76 -16.58 5.29 -8.56
CA ALA A 76 -17.67 4.85 -7.70
C ALA A 76 -17.75 5.59 -6.36
N PRO A 77 -18.96 5.76 -5.78
CA PRO A 77 -19.13 6.24 -4.41
C PRO A 77 -18.57 5.22 -3.41
N ASN A 78 -18.17 5.72 -2.23
CA ASN A 78 -17.49 4.92 -1.20
C ASN A 78 -18.21 3.60 -0.86
N ASN A 79 -19.55 3.62 -0.76
CA ASN A 79 -20.35 2.44 -0.42
C ASN A 79 -20.40 1.35 -1.53
N GLN A 80 -19.82 1.59 -2.70
CA GLN A 80 -19.78 0.65 -3.83
C GLN A 80 -18.36 0.21 -4.21
N LYS A 81 -17.32 0.87 -3.68
CA LYS A 81 -15.92 0.59 -4.07
C LYS A 81 -15.50 -0.84 -3.75
N ASP A 82 -15.82 -1.32 -2.55
CA ASP A 82 -15.40 -2.65 -2.10
C ASP A 82 -16.07 -3.78 -2.89
N SER A 83 -17.36 -3.63 -3.23
CA SER A 83 -18.09 -4.62 -4.03
C SER A 83 -17.65 -4.65 -5.50
N LEU A 84 -17.27 -3.51 -6.07
CA LEU A 84 -16.64 -3.45 -7.40
C LEU A 84 -15.23 -4.08 -7.36
N ALA A 85 -14.44 -3.76 -6.33
CA ALA A 85 -13.08 -4.27 -6.19
C ALA A 85 -13.02 -5.79 -6.05
N LEU A 86 -14.04 -6.44 -5.45
CA LEU A 86 -14.13 -7.90 -5.39
C LEU A 86 -14.21 -8.58 -6.76
N GLN A 87 -14.56 -7.84 -7.83
CA GLN A 87 -14.59 -8.36 -9.19
C GLN A 87 -13.20 -8.39 -9.85
N PHE A 88 -12.17 -7.84 -9.18
CA PHE A 88 -10.80 -7.84 -9.69
C PHE A 88 -10.17 -9.22 -9.43
N THR A 89 -10.28 -10.12 -10.41
CA THR A 89 -9.89 -11.54 -10.29
C THR A 89 -8.42 -11.83 -10.59
N ARG A 90 -7.66 -10.82 -11.03
CA ARG A 90 -6.23 -10.96 -11.31
C ARG A 90 -5.45 -11.35 -10.04
N SER A 91 -4.50 -12.27 -10.23
CA SER A 91 -3.43 -12.54 -9.27
C SER A 91 -2.20 -11.67 -9.57
N ILE A 92 -1.52 -11.18 -8.53
CA ILE A 92 -0.27 -10.43 -8.64
C ILE A 92 0.90 -11.23 -8.06
N SER A 93 2.06 -11.07 -8.68
CA SER A 93 3.34 -11.56 -8.17
C SER A 93 3.83 -10.74 -6.98
N THR A 94 4.79 -11.29 -6.23
CA THR A 94 5.48 -10.55 -5.16
C THR A 94 6.13 -9.27 -5.67
N THR A 95 6.73 -9.30 -6.87
CA THR A 95 7.35 -8.12 -7.48
C THR A 95 6.32 -7.02 -7.75
N GLU A 96 5.15 -7.37 -8.28
CA GLU A 96 4.05 -6.42 -8.51
C GLU A 96 3.49 -5.88 -7.19
N ALA A 97 3.36 -6.73 -6.16
CA ALA A 97 2.94 -6.30 -4.82
C ALA A 97 3.93 -5.30 -4.22
N VAL A 98 5.24 -5.52 -4.37
CA VAL A 98 6.29 -4.58 -3.97
C VAL A 98 6.22 -3.29 -4.78
N ALA A 99 5.97 -3.37 -6.09
CA ALA A 99 5.83 -2.20 -6.94
C ALA A 99 4.63 -1.33 -6.52
N LEU A 100 3.48 -1.94 -6.21
CA LEU A 100 2.32 -1.23 -5.65
C LEU A 100 2.60 -0.64 -4.27
N LEU A 101 3.33 -1.36 -3.41
CA LEU A 101 3.74 -0.84 -2.11
C LEU A 101 4.58 0.44 -2.27
N ARG A 102 5.53 0.46 -3.23
CA ARG A 102 6.34 1.64 -3.54
C ARG A 102 5.51 2.86 -3.94
N GLN A 103 4.35 2.65 -4.57
CA GLN A 103 3.44 3.75 -4.93
C GLN A 103 2.53 4.20 -3.78
N THR A 104 2.35 3.37 -2.76
CA THR A 104 1.33 3.62 -1.72
C THR A 104 1.90 3.93 -0.34
N TYR A 105 3.11 3.47 0.01
CA TYR A 105 3.71 3.82 1.30
C TYR A 105 3.84 5.34 1.54
N PRO A 106 4.08 6.22 0.53
CA PRO A 106 4.30 7.64 0.79
C PRO A 106 3.14 8.33 1.51
N GLN A 107 1.90 7.84 1.35
CA GLN A 107 0.73 8.38 2.04
C GLN A 107 0.81 8.21 3.58
N TYR A 108 1.67 7.32 4.07
CA TYR A 108 1.87 7.06 5.50
C TYR A 108 3.09 7.79 6.09
N GLU A 109 3.80 8.59 5.29
CA GLU A 109 4.94 9.39 5.76
C GLU A 109 4.53 10.68 6.49
N GLY A 110 3.24 11.06 6.44
CA GLY A 110 2.72 12.30 7.02
C GLY A 110 3.23 12.61 8.44
N PRO A 111 3.10 11.68 9.41
CA PRO A 111 3.63 11.88 10.76
C PRO A 111 5.14 12.09 10.80
N ALA A 112 5.92 11.35 9.99
CA ALA A 112 7.37 11.49 9.93
C ALA A 112 7.79 12.84 9.34
N ASN A 113 7.06 13.29 8.33
CA ASN A 113 7.23 14.62 7.71
C ASN A 113 6.95 15.74 8.72
N THR A 114 5.87 15.65 9.48
CA THR A 114 5.54 16.65 10.53
C THR A 114 6.64 16.76 11.58
N LEU A 115 7.28 15.65 11.94
CA LEU A 115 8.37 15.61 12.90
C LEU A 115 9.75 15.90 12.28
N LEU A 116 9.80 16.20 10.98
CA LEU A 116 11.04 16.49 10.24
C LEU A 116 12.10 15.40 10.41
N ILE A 117 11.68 14.13 10.54
CA ILE A 117 12.61 13.01 10.67
C ILE A 117 13.35 12.84 9.33
N PRO A 118 14.69 12.92 9.27
CA PRO A 118 15.41 12.74 8.02
C PRO A 118 15.30 11.30 7.52
N PHE A 119 15.63 11.05 6.24
CA PHE A 119 15.78 9.69 5.73
C PHE A 119 16.79 8.92 6.57
N SER A 120 16.30 7.92 7.29
CA SER A 120 17.03 7.22 8.34
C SER A 120 16.39 5.87 8.66
N ASN A 121 17.14 5.01 9.38
CA ASN A 121 16.61 3.76 9.91
C ASN A 121 15.39 4.02 10.82
N GLU A 122 15.47 5.05 11.65
CA GLU A 122 14.41 5.44 12.59
C GLU A 122 13.15 5.91 11.84
N ARG A 123 13.31 6.65 10.73
CA ARG A 123 12.18 7.01 9.86
C ARG A 123 11.55 5.77 9.23
N ALA A 124 12.34 4.81 8.75
CA ALA A 124 11.81 3.60 8.15
C ALA A 124 10.99 2.78 9.16
N ALA A 125 11.50 2.62 10.39
CA ALA A 125 10.76 1.98 11.48
C ALA A 125 9.48 2.74 11.85
N PHE A 126 9.54 4.07 11.94
CA PHE A 126 8.38 4.89 12.29
C PHE A 126 7.28 4.84 11.22
N VAL A 127 7.65 4.88 9.94
CA VAL A 127 6.71 4.80 8.81
C VAL A 127 6.16 3.39 8.66
N SER A 128 6.96 2.33 8.88
CA SER A 128 6.46 0.95 8.84
C SER A 128 5.43 0.69 9.94
N LEU A 129 5.60 1.28 11.14
CA LEU A 129 4.59 1.24 12.19
C LEU A 129 3.32 2.00 11.81
N THR A 130 3.45 3.15 11.16
CA THR A 130 2.29 3.93 10.70
C THR A 130 1.51 3.16 9.63
N TYR A 131 2.22 2.55 8.69
CA TYR A 131 1.68 1.64 7.68
C TYR A 131 0.95 0.46 8.34
N ASN A 132 1.65 -0.28 9.21
CA ASN A 132 1.11 -1.45 9.89
C ASN A 132 -0.06 -1.09 10.80
N ARG A 133 -0.09 0.07 11.47
CA ARG A 133 -1.27 0.46 12.25
C ARG A 133 -2.46 0.82 11.37
N ALA A 134 -2.24 1.40 10.20
CA ALA A 134 -3.33 1.66 9.26
C ALA A 134 -3.91 0.36 8.69
N THR A 135 -3.09 -0.69 8.53
CA THR A 135 -3.56 -2.02 8.11
C THR A 135 -4.09 -2.85 9.29
N VAL A 136 -3.52 -2.76 10.49
CA VAL A 136 -3.88 -3.55 11.69
C VAL A 136 -5.07 -2.96 12.47
N LYS A 137 -5.28 -1.64 12.49
CA LYS A 137 -6.54 -1.05 13.02
C LYS A 137 -7.78 -1.54 12.26
N ARG A 138 -7.59 -2.30 11.19
CA ARG A 138 -8.63 -2.94 10.38
C ARG A 138 -8.66 -4.47 10.51
N GLY A 139 -7.85 -5.06 11.42
CA GLY A 139 -7.83 -6.52 11.58
C GLY A 139 -6.88 -7.06 12.66
N ARG A 140 -7.09 -6.71 13.94
CA ARG A 140 -6.85 -7.56 15.13
C ARG A 140 -7.10 -6.76 16.40
N VAL A 141 -8.14 -7.13 17.15
CA VAL A 141 -8.13 -6.97 18.60
C VAL A 141 -7.06 -7.93 19.12
N LEU A 142 -6.13 -7.43 19.92
CA LEU A 142 -5.16 -8.26 20.66
C LEU A 142 -5.90 -9.23 21.59
#